data_AF-A0A398CD62-F1
#
_entry.id   AF-A0A398CD62-F1
#
_cell.length_a   1.000
_cell.length_b   1.000
_cell.length_c   1.000
_cell.angle_alpha   90.00
_cell.angle_beta   90.00
_cell.angle_gamma   90.00
#
_symmetry.space_group_name_H-M   'P 1'
#
loop_
_entity.id
_entity.type
_entity.pdbx_description
1 polymer ?
#
loop_
_entity_poly.entity_id
_entity_poly.type
_entity_poly.pdbx_seq_one_letter_code
_entity_poly.pdbx_strand_id
1 'polypeptide(L)'
;MRYPTTHKQDTRARLLKTTGALAKRQGFAGTGVDSLMAAAGLTSGAFYSHFRSKSELLEAIVHNELQRSGKLFHGKSRKQLLRIVEGYLSPAHIEQPETGCAIPALAGEVARANDATRLAFEQGVVTLKDSMATATGREAEAWSVVAQLVGAVALARAMPSAEVREALLEGVLGSVREQLGAADLSGEAT
;
A
#
# COMPACT_ATOMS: atom_id res chain seq x y z
N MET A 1 22.44 26.33 17.12
CA MET A 1 22.07 26.44 15.70
C MET A 1 20.64 25.92 15.53
N ARG A 2 19.67 26.79 15.26
CA ARG A 2 18.24 26.41 15.12
C ARG A 2 18.02 26.08 13.64
N TYR A 3 17.92 24.80 13.30
CA TYR A 3 17.65 24.40 11.91
C TYR A 3 16.26 24.90 11.48
N PRO A 4 16.11 25.48 10.27
CA PRO A 4 14.81 25.92 9.77
C PRO A 4 13.84 24.72 9.67
N THR A 5 12.58 24.97 10.00
CA THR A 5 11.49 23.97 10.09
C THR A 5 11.30 23.15 8.81
N THR A 6 11.62 23.73 7.65
CA THR A 6 11.58 23.09 6.32
C THR A 6 12.50 21.87 6.24
N HIS A 7 13.75 21.99 6.71
CA HIS A 7 14.73 20.89 6.69
C HIS A 7 14.28 19.70 7.55
N LYS A 8 13.58 19.97 8.66
CA LYS A 8 13.06 18.92 9.55
C LYS A 8 11.90 18.16 8.91
N GLN A 9 11.05 18.83 8.14
CA GLN A 9 9.94 18.21 7.40
C GLN A 9 10.45 17.34 6.24
N ASP A 10 11.41 17.84 5.47
CA ASP A 10 12.05 17.07 4.38
C ASP A 10 12.76 15.82 4.91
N THR A 11 13.43 15.95 6.05
CA THR A 11 14.08 14.81 6.73
C THR A 11 13.04 13.78 7.20
N ARG A 12 11.92 14.21 7.78
CA ARG A 12 10.85 13.30 8.21
C ARG A 12 10.20 12.58 7.03
N ALA A 13 9.93 13.29 5.93
CA ALA A 13 9.37 12.69 4.72
C ALA A 13 10.32 11.66 4.11
N ARG A 14 11.62 11.98 4.03
CA ARG A 14 12.66 11.05 3.59
C ARG A 14 12.72 9.82 4.49
N LEU A 15 12.73 10.02 5.81
CA LEU A 15 12.74 8.95 6.79
C LEU A 15 11.55 8.00 6.60
N LEU A 16 10.32 8.54 6.53
CA LEU A 16 9.11 7.75 6.29
C LEU A 16 9.15 6.97 4.97
N LYS A 17 9.63 7.61 3.89
CA LYS A 17 9.78 6.95 2.58
C LYS A 17 10.76 5.77 2.66
N THR A 18 11.93 5.96 3.27
CA THR A 18 12.96 4.91 3.35
C THR A 18 12.57 3.79 4.32
N THR A 19 12.00 4.12 5.47
CA THR A 19 11.57 3.11 6.44
C THR A 19 10.34 2.36 5.98
N GLY A 20 9.41 3.02 5.28
CA GLY A 20 8.25 2.38 4.67
C GLY A 20 8.66 1.40 3.56
N ALA A 21 9.61 1.80 2.71
CA ALA A 21 10.22 0.91 1.72
C ALA A 21 10.88 -0.32 2.37
N LEU A 22 11.67 -0.12 3.42
CA LEU A 22 12.32 -1.21 4.14
C LEU A 22 11.29 -2.14 4.83
N ALA A 23 10.28 -1.56 5.48
CA ALA A 23 9.20 -2.29 6.13
C ALA A 23 8.45 -3.20 5.15
N LYS A 24 8.11 -2.70 3.96
CA LYS A 24 7.41 -3.52 2.95
C LYS A 24 8.27 -4.65 2.40
N ARG A 25 9.59 -4.48 2.37
CA ARG A 25 10.53 -5.47 1.82
C ARG A 25 10.96 -6.53 2.83
N GLN A 26 11.17 -6.17 4.09
CA GLN A 26 11.79 -7.04 5.11
C GLN A 26 10.92 -7.27 6.34
N GLY A 27 9.73 -6.65 6.39
CA GLY A 27 8.90 -6.59 7.57
C GLY A 27 9.37 -5.50 8.54
N PHE A 28 8.46 -4.98 9.34
CA PHE A 28 8.74 -3.89 10.28
C PHE A 28 9.15 -4.41 11.66
N ALA A 29 8.45 -5.41 12.19
CA ALA A 29 8.65 -5.97 13.52
C ALA A 29 10.07 -6.52 13.70
N GLY A 30 10.57 -7.27 12.71
CA GLY A 30 11.93 -7.83 12.70
C GLY A 30 13.05 -6.82 12.45
N THR A 31 12.74 -5.62 11.97
CA THR A 31 13.76 -4.61 11.61
C THR A 31 14.09 -3.70 12.79
N GLY A 32 15.33 -3.70 13.27
CA GLY A 32 15.79 -2.84 14.35
C GLY A 32 15.77 -1.34 14.02
N VAL A 33 15.75 -0.48 15.04
CA VAL A 33 15.81 0.99 14.87
C VAL A 33 17.09 1.38 14.13
N ASP A 34 18.21 0.74 14.43
CA ASP A 34 19.50 1.00 13.77
C ASP A 34 19.41 0.78 12.26
N SER A 35 18.83 -0.35 11.82
CA SER A 35 18.65 -0.65 10.40
C SER A 35 17.68 0.33 9.72
N LEU A 36 16.59 0.71 10.39
CA LEU A 36 15.63 1.69 9.89
C LEU A 36 16.28 3.07 9.68
N MET A 37 17.09 3.51 10.65
CA MET A 37 17.79 4.79 10.58
C MET A 37 18.94 4.77 9.57
N ALA A 38 19.68 3.67 9.49
CA ALA A 38 20.73 3.48 8.49
C ALA A 38 20.16 3.55 7.06
N ALA A 39 19.00 2.95 6.81
CA ALA A 39 18.31 3.06 5.52
C ALA A 39 17.91 4.51 5.17
N ALA A 40 17.69 5.35 6.18
CA ALA A 40 17.45 6.79 6.02
C ALA A 40 18.74 7.63 5.97
N GLY A 41 19.92 7.02 6.08
CA GLY A 41 21.20 7.72 6.20
C GLY A 41 21.30 8.57 7.47
N LEU A 42 20.68 8.12 8.56
CA LEU A 42 20.65 8.79 9.85
C LEU A 42 21.22 7.87 10.94
N THR A 43 21.68 8.46 12.05
CA THR A 43 22.12 7.70 13.22
C THR A 43 20.92 7.23 14.04
N SER A 44 21.09 6.16 14.81
CA SER A 44 20.05 5.67 15.73
C SER A 44 19.63 6.73 16.76
N GLY A 45 20.57 7.56 17.23
CA GLY A 45 20.27 8.66 18.14
C GLY A 45 19.35 9.73 17.53
N ALA A 46 19.38 9.92 16.20
CA ALA A 46 18.48 10.84 15.52
C ALA A 46 17.02 10.37 15.54
N PHE A 47 16.76 9.07 15.76
CA PHE A 47 15.40 8.50 15.76
C PHE A 47 14.50 9.23 16.76
N TYR A 48 14.99 9.40 17.98
CA TYR A 48 14.24 9.99 19.09
C TYR A 48 13.95 11.48 18.93
N SER A 49 14.59 12.16 17.95
CA SER A 49 14.24 13.53 17.56
C SER A 49 13.03 13.62 16.63
N HIS A 50 12.63 12.49 16.02
CA HIS A 50 11.53 12.37 15.08
C HIS A 50 10.36 11.52 15.61
N PHE A 51 10.65 10.42 16.29
CA PHE A 51 9.66 9.47 16.80
C PHE A 51 10.00 9.05 18.23
N ARG A 52 9.00 8.99 19.10
CA ARG A 52 9.13 8.60 20.50
C ARG A 52 9.28 7.08 20.65
N SER A 53 8.74 6.32 19.71
CA SER A 53 8.78 4.86 19.75
C SER A 53 8.71 4.25 18.33
N LYS A 54 9.09 2.98 18.23
CA LYS A 54 8.94 2.20 17.00
C LYS A 54 7.47 2.06 16.60
N SER A 55 6.55 2.00 17.56
CA SER A 55 5.11 2.00 17.28
C SER A 55 4.62 3.30 16.65
N GLU A 56 5.11 4.45 17.12
CA GLU A 56 4.78 5.76 16.50
C GLU A 56 5.32 5.84 15.06
N LEU A 57 6.51 5.28 14.81
CA LEU A 57 7.04 5.19 13.44
C LEU A 57 6.14 4.31 12.56
N LEU A 58 5.68 3.15 13.05
CA LEU A 58 4.79 2.27 12.28
C LEU A 58 3.48 2.96 11.91
N GLU A 59 2.85 3.60 12.89
CA GLU A 59 1.63 4.38 12.69
C GLU A 59 1.82 5.43 11.58
N ALA A 60 2.92 6.18 11.65
CA ALA A 60 3.24 7.21 10.66
C ALA A 60 3.54 6.63 9.27
N ILE A 61 4.21 5.48 9.18
CA ILE A 61 4.43 4.75 7.92
C ILE A 61 3.09 4.32 7.32
N VAL A 62 2.26 3.65 8.11
CA VAL A 62 0.94 3.15 7.67
C VAL A 62 0.07 4.30 7.17
N HIS A 63 -0.03 5.36 7.96
CA HIS A 63 -0.77 6.56 7.57
C HIS A 63 -0.26 7.14 6.24
N ASN A 64 1.05 7.34 6.10
CA ASN A 64 1.64 7.93 4.91
C ASN A 64 1.45 7.05 3.65
N GLU A 65 1.68 5.73 3.76
CA GLU A 65 1.53 4.79 2.64
C GLU A 65 0.08 4.64 2.19
N LEU A 66 -0.86 4.61 3.13
CA LEU A 66 -2.29 4.45 2.83
C LEU A 66 -2.89 5.76 2.29
N GLN A 67 -2.43 6.93 2.78
CA GLN A 67 -2.77 8.22 2.17
C GLN A 67 -2.25 8.34 0.74
N ARG A 68 -1.01 7.89 0.49
CA ARG A 68 -0.45 7.85 -0.87
C ARG A 68 -1.25 6.93 -1.79
N SER A 69 -1.61 5.75 -1.29
CA SER A 69 -2.47 4.80 -2.02
C SER A 69 -3.82 5.44 -2.31
N GLY A 70 -4.51 5.99 -1.31
CA GLY A 70 -5.80 6.67 -1.46
C GLY A 70 -5.78 7.74 -2.56
N LYS A 71 -4.74 8.59 -2.61
CA LYS A 71 -4.58 9.62 -3.66
C LYS A 71 -4.44 9.04 -5.07
N LEU A 72 -3.92 7.82 -5.22
CA LEU A 72 -3.81 7.16 -6.53
C LEU A 72 -5.19 6.78 -7.08
N PHE A 73 -6.10 6.33 -6.21
CA PHE A 73 -7.44 5.84 -6.58
C PHE A 73 -8.52 6.93 -6.52
N HIS A 74 -8.37 7.92 -5.67
CA HIS A 74 -9.41 8.93 -5.43
C HIS A 74 -9.73 9.76 -6.68
N GLY A 75 -11.03 9.97 -6.94
CA GLY A 75 -11.53 10.81 -8.02
C GLY A 75 -11.24 10.29 -9.44
N LYS A 76 -10.86 9.02 -9.59
CA LYS A 76 -10.56 8.41 -10.88
C LYS A 76 -11.84 7.90 -11.54
N SER A 77 -11.91 8.04 -12.86
CA SER A 77 -12.96 7.40 -13.65
C SER A 77 -12.80 5.87 -13.62
N ARG A 78 -13.87 5.13 -13.92
CA ARG A 78 -13.85 3.67 -14.05
C ARG A 78 -12.70 3.16 -14.93
N LYS A 79 -12.47 3.77 -16.10
CA LYS A 79 -11.34 3.44 -17.00
C LYS A 79 -9.97 3.73 -16.39
N GLN A 80 -9.83 4.77 -15.58
CA GLN A 80 -8.59 5.06 -14.87
C GLN A 80 -8.35 4.08 -13.73
N LEU A 81 -9.40 3.72 -12.97
CA LEU A 81 -9.32 2.71 -11.91
C LEU A 81 -8.94 1.34 -12.47
N LEU A 82 -9.50 0.95 -13.61
CA LEU A 82 -9.12 -0.29 -14.28
C LEU A 82 -7.63 -0.33 -14.63
N ARG A 83 -7.07 0.76 -15.18
CA ARG A 83 -5.62 0.85 -15.44
C ARG A 83 -4.77 0.77 -14.18
N ILE A 84 -5.25 1.33 -13.06
CA ILE A 84 -4.56 1.22 -11.77
C ILE A 84 -4.60 -0.23 -11.28
N VAL A 85 -5.73 -0.92 -11.43
CA VAL A 85 -5.88 -2.34 -11.10
C VAL A 85 -4.94 -3.22 -11.92
N GLU A 86 -4.85 -2.98 -13.24
CA GLU A 86 -3.91 -3.69 -14.12
C GLU A 86 -2.45 -3.49 -13.67
N GLY A 87 -2.08 -2.26 -13.31
CA GLY A 87 -0.75 -1.98 -12.74
C GLY A 87 -0.54 -2.62 -11.36
N TYR A 88 -1.60 -2.72 -10.55
CA TYR A 88 -1.57 -3.35 -9.23
C TYR A 88 -1.38 -4.86 -9.32
N LEU A 89 -2.01 -5.51 -10.30
CA LEU A 89 -1.89 -6.95 -10.56
C LEU A 89 -0.80 -7.23 -11.61
N SER A 90 0.40 -6.68 -11.39
CA SER A 90 1.54 -6.83 -12.30
C SER A 90 2.74 -7.54 -11.65
N PRO A 91 3.61 -8.18 -12.45
CA PRO A 91 4.87 -8.74 -11.96
C PRO A 91 5.72 -7.72 -11.21
N ALA A 92 5.79 -6.48 -11.71
CA ALA A 92 6.54 -5.41 -11.08
C ALA A 92 6.07 -5.14 -9.64
N HIS A 93 4.76 -5.18 -9.38
CA HIS A 93 4.24 -4.97 -8.02
C HIS A 93 4.54 -6.15 -7.09
N ILE A 94 4.59 -7.38 -7.61
CA ILE A 94 4.99 -8.56 -6.84
C ILE A 94 6.48 -8.46 -6.47
N GLU A 95 7.32 -8.17 -7.46
CA GLU A 95 8.78 -8.26 -7.37
C GLU A 95 9.42 -7.07 -6.65
N GLN A 96 8.72 -5.93 -6.58
CA GLN A 96 9.21 -4.69 -5.96
C GLN A 96 8.28 -4.24 -4.81
N PRO A 97 8.23 -4.98 -3.69
CA PRO A 97 7.34 -4.65 -2.57
C PRO A 97 7.63 -3.26 -1.97
N GLU A 98 8.86 -2.77 -2.03
CA GLU A 98 9.28 -1.46 -1.51
C GLU A 98 8.64 -0.28 -2.26
N THR A 99 8.28 -0.44 -3.53
CA THR A 99 7.60 0.60 -4.33
C THR A 99 6.08 0.41 -4.37
N GLY A 100 5.61 -0.79 -4.00
CA GLY A 100 4.23 -1.23 -4.04
C GLY A 100 3.33 -0.78 -2.90
N CYS A 101 2.12 -1.35 -2.88
CA CYS A 101 1.13 -1.19 -1.83
C CYS A 101 1.63 -1.77 -0.50
N ALA A 102 1.41 -1.03 0.59
CA ALA A 102 1.79 -1.44 1.93
C ALA A 102 0.88 -2.53 2.51
N ILE A 103 -0.37 -2.62 2.05
CA ILE A 103 -1.38 -3.51 2.66
C ILE A 103 -0.95 -4.99 2.58
N PRO A 104 -0.57 -5.56 1.41
CA PRO A 104 -0.20 -6.97 1.35
C PRO A 104 1.05 -7.31 2.16
N ALA A 105 1.93 -6.33 2.40
CA ALA A 105 3.17 -6.54 3.16
C ALA A 105 2.99 -6.36 4.67
N LEU A 106 2.14 -5.43 5.11
CA LEU A 106 2.11 -4.99 6.51
C LEU A 106 0.84 -5.36 7.27
N ALA A 107 -0.23 -5.84 6.61
CA ALA A 107 -1.52 -6.11 7.27
C ALA A 107 -1.38 -7.03 8.50
N GLY A 108 -0.59 -8.12 8.40
CA GLY A 108 -0.37 -9.05 9.51
C GLY A 108 0.48 -8.50 10.66
N GLU A 109 1.25 -7.44 10.42
CA GLU A 109 1.98 -6.72 11.47
C GLU A 109 1.12 -5.66 12.12
N VAL A 110 0.35 -4.91 11.32
CA VAL A 110 -0.64 -3.95 11.81
C VAL A 110 -1.68 -4.63 12.70
N ALA A 111 -2.10 -5.85 12.37
CA ALA A 111 -3.02 -6.63 13.20
C ALA A 111 -2.52 -6.88 14.63
N ARG A 112 -1.20 -6.81 14.86
CA ARG A 112 -0.54 -6.98 16.17
C ARG A 112 -0.02 -5.67 16.76
N ALA A 113 -0.27 -4.55 16.08
CA ALA A 113 0.15 -3.22 16.53
C ALA A 113 -0.85 -2.60 17.52
N ASN A 114 -0.54 -1.40 18.00
CA ASN A 114 -1.44 -0.62 18.86
C ASN A 114 -2.69 -0.14 18.10
N ASP A 115 -3.71 0.30 18.86
CA ASP A 115 -4.98 0.73 18.28
C ASP A 115 -4.85 1.95 17.35
N ALA A 116 -3.93 2.87 17.64
CA ALA A 116 -3.68 4.02 16.77
C ALA A 116 -3.22 3.60 15.37
N THR A 117 -2.31 2.62 15.28
CA THR A 117 -1.86 2.05 14.00
C THR A 117 -2.99 1.32 13.28
N ARG A 118 -3.77 0.52 14.01
CA ARG A 118 -4.92 -0.22 13.45
C ARG A 118 -5.99 0.73 12.90
N LEU A 119 -6.28 1.82 13.60
CA LEU A 119 -7.23 2.83 13.16
C LEU A 119 -6.74 3.59 11.92
N ALA A 120 -5.45 3.96 11.87
CA ALA A 120 -4.88 4.60 10.69
C ALA A 120 -4.95 3.70 9.45
N PHE A 121 -4.75 2.39 9.64
CA PHE A 121 -4.92 1.40 8.59
C PHE A 121 -6.38 1.28 8.13
N GLU A 122 -7.32 1.16 9.06
CA GLU A 122 -8.76 1.08 8.77
C GLU A 122 -9.23 2.26 7.91
N GLN A 123 -8.91 3.49 8.33
CA GLN A 123 -9.28 4.70 7.59
C GLN A 123 -8.73 4.70 6.16
N GLY A 124 -7.49 4.26 6.00
CA GLY A 124 -6.86 4.13 4.70
C GLY A 124 -7.53 3.10 3.79
N VAL A 125 -7.86 1.93 4.35
CA VAL A 125 -8.55 0.86 3.62
C VAL A 125 -9.97 1.28 3.23
N VAL A 126 -10.70 1.95 4.12
CA VAL A 126 -12.02 2.53 3.81
C VAL A 126 -11.93 3.52 2.67
N THR A 127 -10.92 4.40 2.66
CA THR A 127 -10.70 5.35 1.55
C THR A 127 -10.47 4.65 0.20
N LEU A 128 -9.73 3.55 0.19
CA LEU A 128 -9.51 2.74 -1.01
C LEU A 128 -10.80 2.07 -1.48
N LYS A 129 -11.55 1.49 -0.55
CA LYS A 129 -12.86 0.90 -0.83
C LYS A 129 -13.82 1.93 -1.40
N ASP A 130 -13.91 3.13 -0.81
CA ASP A 130 -14.81 4.18 -1.29
C ASP A 130 -14.44 4.61 -2.71
N SER A 131 -13.13 4.64 -3.03
CA SER A 131 -12.68 4.89 -4.40
C SER A 131 -13.13 3.79 -5.36
N MET A 132 -13.07 2.51 -4.97
CA MET A 132 -13.60 1.39 -5.77
C MET A 132 -15.13 1.45 -5.92
N ALA A 133 -15.85 1.86 -4.86
CA ALA A 133 -17.30 1.95 -4.86
C ALA A 133 -17.83 2.93 -5.92
N THR A 134 -17.05 3.95 -6.28
CA THR A 134 -17.39 4.86 -7.39
C THR A 134 -17.46 4.15 -8.75
N ALA A 135 -16.71 3.06 -8.94
CA ALA A 135 -16.71 2.28 -10.17
C ALA A 135 -17.66 1.09 -10.13
N THR A 136 -17.73 0.37 -9.01
CA THR A 136 -18.60 -0.82 -8.85
C THR A 136 -20.07 -0.42 -8.64
N GLY A 137 -20.34 0.75 -8.09
CA GLY A 137 -21.70 1.18 -7.70
C GLY A 137 -22.27 0.42 -6.50
N ARG A 138 -21.54 -0.55 -5.94
CA ARG A 138 -21.95 -1.37 -4.79
C ARG A 138 -20.82 -1.51 -3.79
N GLU A 139 -21.10 -1.20 -2.53
CA GLU A 139 -20.13 -1.28 -1.43
C GLU A 139 -19.58 -2.69 -1.22
N ALA A 140 -20.44 -3.71 -1.23
CA ALA A 140 -20.02 -5.10 -1.06
C ALA A 140 -19.03 -5.55 -2.15
N GLU A 141 -19.22 -5.11 -3.39
CA GLU A 141 -18.29 -5.39 -4.47
C GLU A 141 -16.99 -4.62 -4.33
N ALA A 142 -17.04 -3.36 -3.89
CA ALA A 142 -15.84 -2.59 -3.63
C ALA A 142 -14.96 -3.26 -2.57
N TRP A 143 -15.56 -3.79 -1.50
CA TRP A 143 -14.85 -4.61 -0.52
C TRP A 143 -14.25 -5.88 -1.13
N SER A 144 -15.03 -6.58 -1.96
CA SER A 144 -14.56 -7.77 -2.68
C SER A 144 -13.37 -7.46 -3.60
N VAL A 145 -13.40 -6.36 -4.34
CA VAL A 145 -12.29 -5.91 -5.20
C VAL A 145 -11.05 -5.62 -4.38
N VAL A 146 -11.17 -4.81 -3.31
CA VAL A 146 -10.01 -4.49 -2.44
C VAL A 146 -9.39 -5.77 -1.86
N ALA A 147 -10.22 -6.71 -1.38
CA ALA A 147 -9.77 -7.98 -0.84
C ALA A 147 -9.06 -8.84 -1.90
N GLN A 148 -9.61 -8.92 -3.13
CA GLN A 148 -9.01 -9.65 -4.25
C GLN A 148 -7.65 -9.08 -4.64
N LEU A 149 -7.54 -7.75 -4.80
CA LEU A 149 -6.28 -7.10 -5.15
C LEU A 149 -5.20 -7.39 -4.10
N VAL A 150 -5.52 -7.13 -2.82
CA VAL A 150 -4.59 -7.30 -1.71
C VAL A 150 -4.20 -8.78 -1.56
N GLY A 151 -5.19 -9.67 -1.60
CA GLY A 151 -4.99 -11.12 -1.45
C GLY A 151 -4.17 -11.71 -2.59
N ALA A 152 -4.44 -11.34 -3.83
CA ALA A 152 -3.68 -11.81 -4.99
C ALA A 152 -2.21 -11.46 -4.88
N VAL A 153 -1.89 -10.20 -4.54
CA VAL A 153 -0.49 -9.77 -4.39
C VAL A 153 0.18 -10.45 -3.18
N ALA A 154 -0.53 -10.60 -2.06
CA ALA A 154 0.01 -11.28 -0.88
C ALA A 154 0.35 -12.75 -1.18
N LEU A 155 -0.58 -13.47 -1.81
CA LEU A 155 -0.40 -14.87 -2.24
C LEU A 155 0.71 -14.99 -3.28
N ALA A 156 0.70 -14.14 -4.32
CA ALA A 156 1.70 -14.18 -5.36
C ALA A 156 3.12 -13.95 -4.82
N ARG A 157 3.30 -13.01 -3.88
CA ARG A 157 4.62 -12.79 -3.23
C ARG A 157 5.12 -14.00 -2.43
N ALA A 158 4.22 -14.86 -1.96
CA ALA A 158 4.57 -16.09 -1.24
C ALA A 158 4.85 -17.28 -2.16
N MET A 159 4.57 -17.17 -3.46
CA MET A 159 4.71 -18.26 -4.43
C MET A 159 6.00 -18.10 -5.25
N PRO A 160 6.86 -19.13 -5.33
CA PRO A 160 8.11 -19.03 -6.08
C PRO A 160 7.94 -19.17 -7.60
N SER A 161 6.93 -19.92 -8.06
CA SER A 161 6.69 -20.18 -9.49
C SER A 161 6.10 -18.96 -10.20
N ALA A 162 6.78 -18.46 -11.23
CA ALA A 162 6.30 -17.35 -12.05
C ALA A 162 4.99 -17.70 -12.78
N GLU A 163 4.90 -18.91 -13.33
CA GLU A 163 3.71 -19.41 -14.04
C GLU A 163 2.47 -19.44 -13.12
N VAL A 164 2.63 -19.93 -11.89
CA VAL A 164 1.52 -19.96 -10.92
C VAL A 164 1.12 -18.54 -10.48
N ARG A 165 2.09 -17.63 -10.31
CA ARG A 165 1.81 -16.22 -10.01
C ARG A 165 1.04 -15.55 -11.15
N GLU A 166 1.44 -15.79 -12.39
CA GLU A 166 0.78 -15.23 -13.57
C GLU A 166 -0.66 -15.73 -13.69
N ALA A 167 -0.89 -17.03 -13.58
CA ALA A 167 -2.23 -17.61 -13.59
C ALA A 167 -3.14 -17.02 -12.49
N LEU A 168 -2.61 -16.81 -11.28
CA LEU A 168 -3.33 -16.14 -10.19
C LEU A 168 -3.70 -14.70 -10.55
N LEU A 169 -2.74 -13.91 -11.05
CA LEU A 169 -2.97 -12.51 -11.40
C LEU A 169 -3.99 -12.36 -12.54
N GLU A 170 -3.89 -13.20 -13.57
CA GLU A 170 -4.82 -13.19 -14.71
C GLU A 170 -6.24 -13.53 -14.27
N GLY A 171 -6.41 -14.60 -13.47
CA GLY A 171 -7.72 -15.01 -12.97
C GLY A 171 -8.38 -13.93 -12.11
N VAL A 172 -7.61 -13.30 -11.22
CA VAL A 172 -8.11 -12.21 -10.37
C VAL A 172 -8.41 -10.96 -11.20
N LEU A 173 -7.57 -10.62 -12.19
CA LEU A 173 -7.79 -9.48 -13.07
C LEU A 173 -9.07 -9.65 -13.91
N GLY A 174 -9.35 -10.88 -14.39
CA GLY A 174 -10.60 -11.21 -15.08
C GLY A 174 -11.83 -10.94 -14.21
N SER A 175 -11.86 -11.48 -12.99
CA SER A 175 -12.94 -11.25 -12.02
C SER A 175 -13.14 -9.77 -11.70
N VAL A 176 -12.04 -9.03 -11.44
CA VAL A 176 -12.13 -7.60 -11.10
C VAL A 176 -12.60 -6.76 -12.30
N ARG A 177 -12.24 -7.13 -13.54
CA ARG A 177 -12.75 -6.46 -14.75
C ARG A 177 -14.27 -6.56 -14.87
N GLU A 178 -14.83 -7.73 -14.60
CA GLU A 178 -16.28 -7.93 -14.59
C GLU A 178 -16.96 -7.06 -13.51
N GLN A 179 -16.41 -7.06 -12.29
CA GLN A 179 -16.94 -6.26 -11.17
C GLN A 179 -16.85 -4.75 -11.39
N LEU A 180 -15.84 -4.29 -12.14
CA LEU A 180 -15.71 -2.88 -12.53
C LEU A 180 -16.54 -2.53 -13.77
N GLY A 181 -17.32 -3.45 -14.32
CA GLY A 181 -18.18 -3.21 -15.49
C GLY A 181 -17.40 -3.02 -16.80
N ALA A 182 -16.24 -3.66 -16.94
CA ALA A 182 -15.43 -3.56 -18.16
C ALA A 182 -16.06 -4.25 -19.39
N ALA A 183 -17.03 -5.16 -19.18
CA ALA A 183 -17.82 -5.76 -20.26
C ALA A 183 -18.68 -4.72 -21.02
N ASP A 184 -19.05 -3.62 -20.37
CA ASP A 184 -19.86 -2.55 -20.97
C ASP A 184 -19.02 -1.48 -21.69
N LEU A 185 -17.69 -1.49 -21.51
CA LEU A 185 -16.77 -0.47 -22.08
C LEU A 185 -16.21 -0.84 -23.46
N SER A 186 -16.44 -2.07 -23.93
CA SER A 186 -16.10 -2.53 -25.29
C SER A 186 -17.18 -2.18 -26.33
N GLY A 187 -18.32 -1.61 -25.91
CA GLY A 187 -19.46 -1.27 -26.76
C GLY A 187 -19.55 0.17 -27.27
N GLU A 188 -18.67 1.09 -26.82
CA GLU A 188 -18.70 2.51 -27.22
C GLU A 188 -17.63 2.90 -28.26
N ALA A 189 -17.25 1.95 -29.12
CA ALA A 189 -16.53 2.27 -30.34
C ALA A 189 -17.50 2.17 -31.53
N THR A 190 -18.31 3.20 -31.73
CA THR A 190 -18.97 3.47 -33.01
C THR A 190 -19.08 4.98 -33.22
#